data_AF-A0A665TRB7-F1
#
_entry.id   AF-A0A665TRB7-F1
#
_cell.length_a   1.000
_cell.length_b   1.000
_cell.length_c   1.000
_cell.angle_alpha   90.00
_cell.angle_beta   90.00
_cell.angle_gamma   90.00
#
_symmetry.space_group_name_H-M   'P 1'
#
loop_
_entity.id
_entity.type
_entity.pdbx_description
1 polymer ?
#
loop_
_entity_poly.entity_id
_entity_poly.type
_entity_poly.pdbx_seq_one_letter_code
_entity_poly.pdbx_strand_id
1 'polypeptide(L)'
;CSKTLTLTFPSTGTWVTFGGQISDEVAEQLMTIAYESGVNLFDTAEVYSGGKSTFLVVSAWILPKAETERGLNRKHIIEGLKGSLQRMQLEYVDVVFANRPDSNTPMEEIVRAMTHVINQGMAMYWGTSRWSAMEIMEAYSVARQFNLIPPVCEQAEYHFFQREKVETQLPELYHKIGVGVVSWSPLACGIITGKYENGVPESSRASMKPYQWLREKIMSEDGRKQQAKLKELAQIAEKLGCTLPQLAIAWCLRNEGVSSVLLGSSNLSQLTENLGAIQVIPKMTAGIASEVDHILGNRPHSKRDYHH
;
A
#
# COMPACT_ATOMS: atom_id res chain seq x y z
N CYS A 1 -8.15 4.99 -7.32
CA CYS A 1 -7.72 6.30 -7.84
C CYS A 1 -8.91 7.01 -8.49
N SER A 2 -8.76 8.27 -8.89
CA SER A 2 -9.71 9.00 -9.75
C SER A 2 -10.36 8.08 -10.80
N LYS A 3 -11.63 8.32 -11.13
CA LYS A 3 -12.42 7.53 -12.11
C LYS A 3 -11.75 7.37 -13.50
N THR A 4 -10.71 8.13 -13.79
CA THR A 4 -9.98 8.13 -15.07
C THR A 4 -8.75 7.24 -15.11
N LEU A 5 -8.15 6.86 -13.97
CA LEU A 5 -6.98 5.96 -13.94
C LEU A 5 -7.44 4.53 -13.66
N THR A 6 -7.35 3.66 -14.67
CA THR A 6 -7.72 2.24 -14.54
C THR A 6 -6.52 1.45 -14.02
N LEU A 7 -6.60 1.03 -12.77
CA LEU A 7 -5.62 0.14 -12.14
C LEU A 7 -6.12 -1.30 -12.25
N THR A 8 -5.24 -2.22 -12.57
CA THR A 8 -5.53 -3.66 -12.56
C THR A 8 -5.33 -4.22 -11.16
N PHE A 9 -6.07 -5.29 -10.88
CA PHE A 9 -5.97 -6.03 -9.64
C PHE A 9 -5.31 -7.39 -9.88
N PRO A 10 -4.37 -7.82 -9.03
CA PRO A 10 -3.69 -7.08 -7.95
C PRO A 10 -2.56 -6.15 -8.46
N SER A 11 -1.81 -5.51 -7.57
CA SER A 11 -0.64 -4.66 -7.91
C SER A 11 0.61 -5.08 -7.14
N THR A 12 1.80 -4.65 -7.57
CA THR A 12 3.07 -5.10 -6.97
C THR A 12 3.83 -3.93 -6.35
N GLY A 13 4.37 -4.11 -5.15
CA GLY A 13 5.26 -3.15 -4.49
C GLY A 13 6.68 -3.70 -4.34
N THR A 14 7.66 -2.82 -4.35
CA THR A 14 9.09 -3.19 -4.35
C THR A 14 9.78 -3.07 -2.99
N TRP A 15 9.03 -2.68 -1.94
CA TRP A 15 9.58 -2.48 -0.59
C TRP A 15 10.24 -3.73 -0.01
N VAL A 16 11.44 -3.54 0.55
CA VAL A 16 12.33 -4.56 1.16
C VAL A 16 13.02 -5.46 0.16
N THR A 17 12.38 -5.74 -0.97
CA THR A 17 12.81 -6.78 -1.90
C THR A 17 13.79 -6.23 -2.92
N PHE A 18 13.35 -5.36 -3.83
CA PHE A 18 14.15 -4.92 -4.98
C PHE A 18 15.39 -4.18 -4.54
N GLY A 19 16.57 -4.57 -5.04
CA GLY A 19 17.89 -4.03 -4.69
C GLY A 19 18.36 -4.30 -3.25
N GLY A 20 17.63 -5.12 -2.48
CA GLY A 20 17.89 -5.39 -1.07
C GLY A 20 17.88 -6.89 -0.77
N GLN A 21 16.71 -7.42 -0.42
CA GLN A 21 16.56 -8.83 0.00
C GLN A 21 16.73 -9.83 -1.16
N ILE A 22 16.40 -9.45 -2.39
CA ILE A 22 16.43 -10.33 -3.57
C ILE A 22 17.42 -9.79 -4.61
N SER A 23 17.93 -10.67 -5.49
CA SER A 23 18.79 -10.26 -6.60
C SER A 23 17.99 -9.55 -7.71
N ASP A 24 18.69 -8.82 -8.57
CA ASP A 24 18.08 -8.08 -9.68
C ASP A 24 17.40 -9.02 -10.68
N GLU A 25 17.92 -10.24 -10.86
CA GLU A 25 17.31 -11.27 -11.72
C GLU A 25 15.97 -11.75 -11.16
N VAL A 26 15.88 -11.95 -9.83
CA VAL A 26 14.61 -12.33 -9.18
C VAL A 26 13.61 -11.18 -9.24
N ALA A 27 14.08 -9.94 -9.07
CA ALA A 27 13.27 -8.74 -9.22
C ALA A 27 12.68 -8.63 -10.63
N GLU A 28 13.49 -8.83 -11.67
CA GLU A 28 13.04 -8.87 -13.07
C GLU A 28 11.99 -9.96 -13.29
N GLN A 29 12.23 -11.18 -12.81
CA GLN A 29 11.26 -12.28 -12.94
C GLN A 29 9.93 -11.98 -12.24
N LEU A 30 9.95 -11.37 -11.06
CA LEU A 30 8.73 -10.96 -10.36
C LEU A 30 7.94 -9.91 -11.14
N MET A 31 8.62 -8.93 -11.74
CA MET A 31 7.96 -7.94 -12.59
C MET A 31 7.36 -8.56 -13.84
N THR A 32 8.11 -9.44 -14.52
CA THR A 32 7.64 -10.13 -15.72
C THR A 32 6.38 -10.94 -15.43
N ILE A 33 6.38 -11.76 -14.37
CA ILE A 33 5.20 -12.55 -13.98
C ILE A 33 4.02 -11.64 -13.64
N ALA A 34 4.25 -10.55 -12.90
CA ALA A 34 3.18 -9.62 -12.57
C ALA A 34 2.59 -9.00 -13.84
N TYR A 35 3.42 -8.48 -14.73
CA TYR A 35 3.00 -7.84 -15.97
C TYR A 35 2.26 -8.82 -16.90
N GLU A 36 2.78 -10.02 -17.11
CA GLU A 36 2.15 -11.09 -17.90
C GLU A 36 0.82 -11.55 -17.30
N SER A 37 0.67 -11.44 -15.98
CA SER A 37 -0.59 -11.72 -15.27
C SER A 37 -1.57 -10.55 -15.32
N GLY A 38 -1.27 -9.49 -16.07
CA GLY A 38 -2.11 -8.32 -16.26
C GLY A 38 -1.95 -7.24 -15.21
N VAL A 39 -0.92 -7.29 -14.35
CA VAL A 39 -0.63 -6.22 -13.38
C VAL A 39 -0.04 -5.01 -14.10
N ASN A 40 -0.63 -3.83 -13.86
CA ASN A 40 -0.24 -2.56 -14.45
C ASN A 40 0.15 -1.49 -13.43
N LEU A 41 0.27 -1.81 -12.13
CA LEU A 41 0.67 -0.87 -11.08
C LEU A 41 1.86 -1.42 -10.29
N PHE A 42 2.95 -0.66 -10.25
CA PHE A 42 4.22 -1.04 -9.63
C PHE A 42 4.74 0.07 -8.68
N ASP A 43 4.57 -0.13 -7.38
CA ASP A 43 4.97 0.87 -6.38
C ASP A 43 6.46 0.78 -6.01
N THR A 44 7.17 1.92 -5.99
CA THR A 44 8.60 1.99 -5.61
C THR A 44 9.04 3.32 -5.03
N ALA A 45 9.88 3.33 -4.00
CA ALA A 45 10.32 4.53 -3.30
C ALA A 45 11.78 4.91 -3.56
N GLU A 46 12.13 6.19 -3.47
CA GLU A 46 13.53 6.67 -3.50
C GLU A 46 14.46 5.95 -2.51
N VAL A 47 13.94 5.58 -1.33
CA VAL A 47 14.70 4.91 -0.26
C VAL A 47 14.83 3.40 -0.48
N TYR A 48 14.07 2.79 -1.39
CA TYR A 48 14.18 1.37 -1.63
C TYR A 48 15.53 1.10 -2.31
N SER A 49 16.45 0.52 -1.52
CA SER A 49 17.75 0.03 -1.96
C SER A 49 18.64 1.05 -2.66
N GLY A 50 18.56 2.32 -2.24
CA GLY A 50 19.35 3.41 -2.81
C GLY A 50 18.90 3.86 -4.21
N GLY A 51 17.67 3.54 -4.60
CA GLY A 51 17.04 4.04 -5.82
C GLY A 51 17.29 3.21 -7.08
N LYS A 52 17.47 1.89 -6.98
CA LYS A 52 17.80 0.99 -8.11
C LYS A 52 16.60 0.30 -8.78
N SER A 53 15.37 0.71 -8.51
CA SER A 53 14.17 0.05 -9.06
C SER A 53 13.66 0.82 -10.28
N THR A 54 13.61 0.17 -11.44
CA THR A 54 13.12 0.70 -12.72
C THR A 54 11.79 0.01 -13.11
N PHE A 55 10.94 0.71 -13.88
CA PHE A 55 9.78 0.26 -14.68
C PHE A 55 8.32 0.48 -14.16
N LEU A 56 7.41 0.40 -15.15
CA LEU A 56 6.10 1.06 -15.41
C LEU A 56 5.11 1.25 -14.25
N VAL A 57 4.39 2.39 -14.27
CA VAL A 57 3.47 2.92 -13.24
C VAL A 57 4.09 2.99 -11.86
N VAL A 58 5.07 3.88 -11.76
CA VAL A 58 5.82 4.16 -10.55
C VAL A 58 5.04 5.12 -9.68
N SER A 59 4.80 4.75 -8.43
CA SER A 59 4.55 5.70 -7.37
C SER A 59 5.86 6.14 -6.73
N ALA A 60 6.50 7.21 -7.22
CA ALA A 60 7.76 7.67 -6.63
C ALA A 60 7.50 8.33 -5.26
N TRP A 61 8.13 7.78 -4.22
CA TRP A 61 8.17 8.37 -2.90
C TRP A 61 9.38 9.29 -2.77
N ILE A 62 9.17 10.52 -2.33
CA ILE A 62 10.22 11.52 -2.15
C ILE A 62 10.80 11.39 -0.74
N LEU A 63 12.08 11.04 -0.61
CA LEU A 63 12.75 10.86 0.70
C LEU A 63 14.29 11.08 0.65
N PRO A 64 14.96 11.35 1.80
CA PRO A 64 16.28 12.01 1.85
C PRO A 64 17.53 11.20 1.52
N LYS A 65 18.59 11.88 1.03
CA LYS A 65 20.01 11.53 1.26
C LYS A 65 20.75 12.50 2.22
N ALA A 66 20.26 13.72 2.49
CA ALA A 66 20.88 14.73 3.38
C ALA A 66 19.88 15.57 4.22
N GLU A 67 20.36 16.45 5.11
CA GLU A 67 19.55 17.24 6.08
C GLU A 67 18.64 18.30 5.41
N THR A 68 19.07 18.86 4.27
CA THR A 68 18.26 19.70 3.36
C THR A 68 17.40 18.89 2.39
N GLU A 69 17.49 17.57 2.42
CA GLU A 69 16.75 16.67 1.53
C GLU A 69 15.64 15.94 2.31
N ARG A 70 15.05 16.58 3.33
CA ARG A 70 13.93 16.00 4.09
C ARG A 70 12.66 16.83 3.97
N GLY A 71 11.53 16.13 4.10
CA GLY A 71 10.21 16.75 4.24
C GLY A 71 9.43 16.78 2.93
N LEU A 72 8.46 17.67 2.85
CA LEU A 72 7.63 17.90 1.66
C LEU A 72 7.74 19.35 1.16
N ASN A 73 8.82 20.04 1.52
CA ASN A 73 9.11 21.36 0.96
C ASN A 73 9.31 21.27 -0.56
N ARG A 74 9.08 22.40 -1.24
CA ARG A 74 9.11 22.49 -2.69
C ARG A 74 10.44 22.04 -3.28
N LYS A 75 11.56 22.39 -2.63
CA LYS A 75 12.91 22.01 -3.09
C LYS A 75 13.04 20.50 -3.14
N HIS A 76 12.71 19.81 -2.05
CA HIS A 76 12.84 18.37 -1.98
C HIS A 76 11.85 17.64 -2.89
N ILE A 77 10.61 18.14 -3.04
CA ILE A 77 9.65 17.56 -3.98
C ILE A 77 10.20 17.57 -5.42
N ILE A 78 10.73 18.71 -5.86
CA ILE A 78 11.24 18.84 -7.23
C ILE A 78 12.53 18.05 -7.42
N GLU A 79 13.50 18.19 -6.51
CA GLU A 79 14.81 17.53 -6.61
C GLU A 79 14.70 16.01 -6.44
N GLY A 80 13.90 15.54 -5.48
CA GLY A 80 13.67 14.12 -5.22
C GLY A 80 12.94 13.43 -6.37
N LEU A 81 11.92 14.07 -6.97
CA LEU A 81 11.25 13.51 -8.14
C LEU A 81 12.18 13.49 -9.36
N LYS A 82 12.95 14.56 -9.63
CA LYS A 82 13.97 14.57 -10.70
C LYS A 82 14.99 13.45 -10.54
N GLY A 83 15.53 13.29 -9.32
CA GLY A 83 16.48 12.24 -9.00
C GLY A 83 15.88 10.84 -9.17
N SER A 84 14.61 10.67 -8.82
CA SER A 84 13.88 9.41 -9.01
C SER A 84 13.69 9.11 -10.50
N LEU A 85 13.17 10.05 -11.28
CA LEU A 85 12.98 9.90 -12.73
C LEU A 85 14.28 9.54 -13.44
N GLN A 86 15.39 10.20 -13.09
CA GLN A 86 16.70 9.90 -13.64
C GLN A 86 17.14 8.45 -13.36
N ARG A 87 16.96 7.98 -12.13
CA ARG A 87 17.32 6.59 -11.73
C ARG A 87 16.44 5.56 -12.44
N MET A 88 15.17 5.89 -12.61
CA MET A 88 14.19 5.03 -13.27
C MET A 88 14.28 5.06 -14.79
N GLN A 89 15.06 6.01 -15.35
CA GLN A 89 15.15 6.26 -16.79
C GLN A 89 13.76 6.55 -17.40
N LEU A 90 12.94 7.29 -16.66
CA LEU A 90 11.59 7.71 -17.08
C LEU A 90 11.51 9.22 -17.20
N GLU A 91 10.69 9.71 -18.13
CA GLU A 91 10.37 11.14 -18.25
C GLU A 91 9.33 11.57 -17.22
N TYR A 92 8.40 10.69 -16.88
CA TYR A 92 7.34 10.94 -15.91
C TYR A 92 6.94 9.69 -15.14
N VAL A 93 6.20 9.91 -14.06
CA VAL A 93 5.48 8.86 -13.32
C VAL A 93 3.98 9.08 -13.36
N ASP A 94 3.16 8.03 -13.31
CA ASP A 94 1.70 8.22 -13.32
C ASP A 94 1.21 8.89 -12.04
N VAL A 95 1.75 8.54 -10.88
CA VAL A 95 1.37 9.15 -9.61
C VAL A 95 2.61 9.41 -8.76
N VAL A 96 2.82 10.63 -8.28
CA VAL A 96 3.84 10.90 -7.25
C VAL A 96 3.19 10.93 -5.87
N PHE A 97 3.79 10.28 -4.86
CA PHE A 97 3.21 10.19 -3.52
C PHE A 97 3.99 10.99 -2.47
N ALA A 98 3.25 11.74 -1.65
CA ALA A 98 3.74 12.25 -0.37
C ALA A 98 3.80 11.09 0.65
N ASN A 99 5.01 10.66 1.05
CA ASN A 99 5.19 9.42 1.82
C ASN A 99 4.47 9.38 3.18
N ARG A 100 4.54 10.50 3.87
CA ARG A 100 4.02 10.76 5.20
C ARG A 100 3.75 12.25 5.30
N PRO A 101 2.90 12.69 6.24
CA PRO A 101 2.75 14.11 6.51
C PRO A 101 4.09 14.76 6.88
N ASP A 102 4.24 16.04 6.56
CA ASP A 102 5.35 16.85 7.00
C ASP A 102 4.83 18.07 7.76
N SER A 103 4.93 18.03 9.09
CA SER A 103 4.50 19.11 9.96
C SER A 103 5.36 20.37 9.84
N ASN A 104 6.51 20.32 9.17
CA ASN A 104 7.43 21.44 9.02
C ASN A 104 7.20 22.24 7.73
N THR A 105 6.42 21.71 6.78
CA THR A 105 6.13 22.37 5.51
C THR A 105 4.64 22.76 5.44
N PRO A 106 4.30 24.04 5.18
CA PRO A 106 2.90 24.44 5.02
C PRO A 106 2.20 23.66 3.89
N MET A 107 0.94 23.28 4.11
CA MET A 107 0.14 22.53 3.13
C MET A 107 0.10 23.21 1.75
N GLU A 108 -0.01 24.54 1.73
CA GLU A 108 0.00 25.32 0.49
C GLU A 108 1.28 25.08 -0.34
N GLU A 109 2.45 25.04 0.30
CA GLU A 109 3.71 24.79 -0.38
C GLU A 109 3.75 23.38 -0.99
N ILE A 110 3.30 22.38 -0.22
CA ILE A 110 3.24 20.98 -0.66
C ILE A 110 2.36 20.86 -1.90
N VAL A 111 1.13 21.37 -1.84
CA VAL A 111 0.15 21.25 -2.95
C VAL A 111 0.63 22.04 -4.18
N ARG A 112 1.25 23.22 -4.01
CA ARG A 112 1.85 23.97 -5.11
C ARG A 112 3.03 23.25 -5.74
N ALA A 113 3.86 22.57 -4.95
CA ALA A 113 4.98 21.78 -5.45
C ALA A 113 4.51 20.55 -6.24
N MET A 114 3.53 19.81 -5.71
CA MET A 114 2.91 18.67 -6.40
C MET A 114 2.23 19.11 -7.71
N THR A 115 1.49 20.21 -7.68
CA THR A 115 0.88 20.80 -8.89
C THR A 115 1.94 21.22 -9.91
N HIS A 116 3.06 21.79 -9.44
CA HIS A 116 4.14 22.19 -10.32
C HIS A 116 4.77 21.00 -11.05
N VAL A 117 5.11 19.92 -10.36
CA VAL A 117 5.73 18.76 -11.01
C VAL A 117 4.77 18.10 -12.01
N ILE A 118 3.46 18.13 -11.75
CA ILE A 118 2.46 17.68 -12.73
C ILE A 118 2.44 18.60 -13.95
N ASN A 119 2.38 19.91 -13.76
CA ASN A 119 2.39 20.88 -14.87
C ASN A 119 3.70 20.89 -15.67
N GLN A 120 4.81 20.40 -15.09
CA GLN A 120 6.07 20.19 -15.79
C GLN A 120 6.14 18.85 -16.55
N GLY A 121 5.07 18.04 -16.50
CA GLY A 121 5.03 16.73 -17.14
C GLY A 121 5.89 15.69 -16.43
N MET A 122 6.31 15.92 -15.18
CA MET A 122 7.13 14.96 -14.41
C MET A 122 6.25 13.92 -13.69
N ALA A 123 4.97 14.21 -13.49
CA ALA A 123 3.99 13.27 -12.98
C ALA A 123 2.62 13.50 -13.65
N MET A 124 1.79 12.48 -13.79
CA MET A 124 0.41 12.67 -14.30
C MET A 124 -0.54 13.11 -13.17
N TYR A 125 -0.39 12.52 -11.99
CA TYR A 125 -1.19 12.79 -10.79
C TYR A 125 -0.32 12.80 -9.55
N TRP A 126 -0.91 13.15 -8.40
CA TRP A 126 -0.28 12.95 -7.10
C TRP A 126 -1.24 12.36 -6.09
N GLY A 127 -0.68 11.73 -5.06
CA GLY A 127 -1.41 11.10 -3.97
C GLY A 127 -0.73 11.30 -2.62
N THR A 128 -1.43 10.90 -1.57
CA THR A 128 -0.95 10.94 -0.19
C THR A 128 -0.70 9.53 0.32
N SER A 129 0.12 9.38 1.35
CA SER A 129 0.33 8.11 2.04
C SER A 129 0.49 8.36 3.52
N ARG A 130 -0.22 7.58 4.36
CA ARG A 130 -0.21 7.71 5.83
C ARG A 130 -0.75 9.05 6.34
N TRP A 131 -1.48 9.79 5.50
CA TRP A 131 -2.11 11.05 5.92
C TRP A 131 -3.44 10.77 6.62
N SER A 132 -3.78 11.56 7.61
CA SER A 132 -5.11 11.54 8.23
C SER A 132 -6.17 12.06 7.24
N ALA A 133 -7.44 11.72 7.47
CA ALA A 133 -8.53 12.26 6.65
C ALA A 133 -8.62 13.79 6.71
N MET A 134 -8.19 14.38 7.83
CA MET A 134 -8.12 15.84 8.02
C MET A 134 -7.07 16.47 7.10
N GLU A 135 -5.85 15.94 7.08
CA GLU A 135 -4.76 16.45 6.23
C GLU A 135 -5.08 16.28 4.73
N ILE A 136 -5.73 15.19 4.34
CA ILE A 136 -6.17 14.99 2.95
C ILE A 136 -7.22 16.04 2.55
N MET A 137 -8.17 16.33 3.45
CA MET A 137 -9.18 17.37 3.23
C MET A 137 -8.55 18.77 3.20
N GLU A 138 -7.53 19.03 4.01
CA GLU A 138 -6.76 20.27 3.98
C GLU A 138 -6.06 20.47 2.63
N ALA A 139 -5.38 19.43 2.12
CA ALA A 139 -4.77 19.45 0.78
C ALA A 139 -5.81 19.73 -0.32
N TYR A 140 -6.98 19.10 -0.23
CA TYR A 140 -8.09 19.37 -1.15
C TYR A 140 -8.59 20.82 -1.05
N SER A 141 -8.75 21.34 0.17
CA SER A 141 -9.19 22.72 0.43
C SER A 141 -8.23 23.73 -0.18
N VAL A 142 -6.92 23.58 0.08
CA VAL A 142 -5.85 24.38 -0.54
C VAL A 142 -5.92 24.31 -2.06
N ALA A 143 -6.09 23.11 -2.62
CA ALA A 143 -6.18 22.94 -4.06
C ALA A 143 -7.36 23.69 -4.66
N ARG A 144 -8.53 23.66 -4.01
CA ARG A 144 -9.71 24.41 -4.45
C ARG A 144 -9.55 25.92 -4.29
N GLN A 145 -8.99 26.37 -3.17
CA GLN A 145 -8.81 27.79 -2.88
C GLN A 145 -7.87 28.48 -3.88
N PHE A 146 -6.80 27.80 -4.28
CA PHE A 146 -5.74 28.37 -5.13
C PHE A 146 -5.73 27.85 -6.57
N ASN A 147 -6.80 27.16 -6.99
CA ASN A 147 -6.93 26.55 -8.31
C ASN A 147 -5.72 25.65 -8.68
N LEU A 148 -5.36 24.77 -7.76
CA LEU A 148 -4.28 23.79 -7.89
C LEU A 148 -4.87 22.38 -8.09
N ILE A 149 -4.00 21.40 -8.32
CA ILE A 149 -4.40 20.02 -8.58
C ILE A 149 -4.55 19.28 -7.23
N PRO A 150 -5.73 18.71 -6.89
CA PRO A 150 -5.92 17.95 -5.65
C PRO A 150 -5.34 16.53 -5.75
N PRO A 151 -5.08 15.85 -4.60
CA PRO A 151 -4.62 14.47 -4.61
C PRO A 151 -5.72 13.53 -5.11
N VAL A 152 -5.36 12.46 -5.83
CA VAL A 152 -6.34 11.52 -6.43
C VAL A 152 -6.48 10.20 -5.67
N CYS A 153 -5.57 9.92 -4.75
CA CYS A 153 -5.56 8.68 -3.98
C CYS A 153 -4.78 8.80 -2.68
N GLU A 154 -5.15 7.94 -1.73
CA GLU A 154 -4.42 7.69 -0.49
C GLU A 154 -3.86 6.27 -0.50
N GLN A 155 -2.57 6.15 -0.17
CA GLN A 155 -1.91 4.88 0.10
C GLN A 155 -1.99 4.52 1.59
N ALA A 156 -2.83 3.55 1.95
CA ALA A 156 -3.13 3.21 3.36
C ALA A 156 -2.86 1.75 3.72
N GLU A 157 -2.44 1.49 4.96
CA GLU A 157 -2.32 0.12 5.46
C GLU A 157 -3.71 -0.52 5.55
N TYR A 158 -3.88 -1.69 4.95
CA TYR A 158 -5.13 -2.45 5.05
C TYR A 158 -4.88 -3.94 5.07
N HIS A 159 -5.35 -4.58 6.14
CA HIS A 159 -5.30 -6.03 6.31
C HIS A 159 -6.21 -6.42 7.49
N PHE A 160 -6.34 -7.73 7.76
CA PHE A 160 -7.16 -8.26 8.85
C PHE A 160 -7.02 -7.52 10.20
N PHE A 161 -5.79 -7.17 10.58
CA PHE A 161 -5.51 -6.51 11.86
C PHE A 161 -5.38 -4.98 11.80
N GLN A 162 -5.62 -4.35 10.64
CA GLN A 162 -5.57 -2.89 10.45
C GLN A 162 -6.66 -2.47 9.47
N ARG A 163 -7.78 -1.98 10.01
CA ARG A 163 -9.03 -1.82 9.26
C ARG A 163 -9.63 -0.43 9.31
N GLU A 164 -9.49 0.24 10.46
CA GLU A 164 -10.24 1.44 10.83
C GLU A 164 -10.21 2.50 9.73
N LYS A 165 -9.05 3.08 9.41
CA LYS A 165 -8.93 4.13 8.39
C LYS A 165 -9.61 3.79 7.06
N VAL A 166 -9.36 2.61 6.52
CA VAL A 166 -9.84 2.21 5.19
C VAL A 166 -11.33 1.89 5.17
N GLU A 167 -11.88 1.37 6.28
CA GLU A 167 -13.30 1.00 6.37
C GLU A 167 -14.20 2.14 6.90
N THR A 168 -13.66 3.11 7.66
CA THR A 168 -14.47 4.19 8.29
C THR A 168 -14.21 5.57 7.69
N GLN A 169 -12.95 5.92 7.39
CA GLN A 169 -12.58 7.30 7.02
C GLN A 169 -12.51 7.48 5.50
N LEU A 170 -11.80 6.58 4.80
CA LEU A 170 -11.57 6.71 3.36
C LEU A 170 -12.84 6.62 2.50
N PRO A 171 -13.89 5.83 2.84
CA PRO A 171 -15.13 5.85 2.09
C PRO A 171 -15.79 7.24 2.07
N GLU A 172 -15.74 7.97 3.18
CA GLU A 172 -16.25 9.35 3.23
C GLU A 172 -15.45 10.29 2.34
N LEU A 173 -14.12 10.16 2.29
CA LEU A 173 -13.27 10.95 1.39
C LEU A 173 -13.55 10.65 -0.07
N TYR A 174 -13.74 9.37 -0.43
CA TYR A 174 -14.12 8.99 -1.79
C TYR A 174 -15.44 9.66 -2.21
N HIS A 175 -16.46 9.60 -1.36
CA HIS A 175 -17.76 10.20 -1.67
C HIS A 175 -17.74 11.74 -1.71
N LYS A 176 -16.94 12.40 -0.85
CA LYS A 176 -16.89 13.86 -0.75
C LYS A 176 -15.99 14.51 -1.81
N ILE A 177 -14.82 13.93 -2.06
CA ILE A 177 -13.76 14.57 -2.85
C ILE A 177 -13.15 13.66 -3.93
N GLY A 178 -13.61 12.41 -4.07
CA GLY A 178 -13.20 11.51 -5.13
C GLY A 178 -11.83 10.84 -4.92
N VAL A 179 -11.27 10.90 -3.72
CA VAL A 179 -9.99 10.26 -3.37
C VAL A 179 -10.19 8.75 -3.26
N GLY A 180 -9.50 7.98 -4.12
CA GLY A 180 -9.51 6.52 -4.06
C GLY A 180 -8.47 5.95 -3.09
N VAL A 181 -8.49 4.63 -2.88
CA VAL A 181 -7.55 3.96 -1.96
C VAL A 181 -6.67 2.98 -2.71
N VAL A 182 -5.37 3.02 -2.47
CA VAL A 182 -4.42 1.96 -2.82
C VAL A 182 -3.89 1.39 -1.51
N SER A 183 -4.22 0.16 -1.16
CA SER A 183 -3.80 -0.38 0.13
C SER A 183 -2.45 -1.08 0.08
N TRP A 184 -1.69 -1.03 1.17
CA TRP A 184 -0.39 -1.71 1.30
C TRP A 184 -0.35 -2.66 2.51
N SER A 185 0.67 -3.54 2.51
CA SER A 185 0.87 -4.61 3.49
C SER A 185 -0.36 -5.52 3.73
N PRO A 186 -1.01 -6.07 2.68
CA PRO A 186 -2.19 -6.93 2.84
C PRO A 186 -1.94 -8.17 3.71
N LEU A 187 -0.68 -8.61 3.81
CA LEU A 187 -0.25 -9.74 4.63
C LEU A 187 0.44 -9.32 5.94
N ALA A 188 0.33 -8.05 6.34
CA ALA A 188 0.96 -7.47 7.53
C ALA A 188 2.46 -7.83 7.63
N CYS A 189 3.25 -7.48 6.61
CA CYS A 189 4.67 -7.86 6.50
C CYS A 189 4.95 -9.38 6.52
N GLY A 190 3.95 -10.19 6.17
CA GLY A 190 4.03 -11.65 6.14
C GLY A 190 3.45 -12.33 7.40
N ILE A 191 3.01 -11.57 8.40
CA ILE A 191 2.39 -12.12 9.62
C ILE A 191 1.20 -13.02 9.29
N ILE A 192 0.36 -12.59 8.34
CA ILE A 192 -0.89 -13.27 7.96
C ILE A 192 -0.63 -14.58 7.20
N THR A 193 0.60 -14.86 6.76
CA THR A 193 0.92 -16.13 6.09
C THR A 193 0.93 -17.34 7.04
N GLY A 194 0.85 -17.12 8.36
CA GLY A 194 0.94 -18.18 9.37
C GLY A 194 2.37 -18.68 9.64
N LYS A 195 3.36 -18.25 8.87
CA LYS A 195 4.77 -18.73 8.98
C LYS A 195 5.46 -18.45 10.32
N TYR A 196 4.83 -17.68 11.20
CA TYR A 196 5.36 -17.29 12.51
C TYR A 196 4.75 -18.06 13.69
N GLU A 197 3.89 -19.05 13.44
CA GLU A 197 3.24 -19.86 14.49
C GLU A 197 4.27 -20.50 15.43
N ASN A 198 5.37 -20.99 14.88
CA ASN A 198 6.42 -21.72 15.61
C ASN A 198 7.70 -20.87 15.83
N GLY A 199 7.57 -19.54 15.87
CA GLY A 199 8.69 -18.61 16.03
C GLY A 199 9.10 -17.92 14.72
N VAL A 200 10.25 -17.26 14.71
CA VAL A 200 10.71 -16.45 13.56
C VAL A 200 11.62 -17.26 12.65
N PRO A 201 11.21 -17.60 11.41
CA PRO A 201 12.07 -18.31 10.47
C PRO A 201 13.27 -17.45 10.04
N GLU A 202 14.43 -18.08 9.84
CA GLU A 202 15.69 -17.40 9.49
C GLU A 202 15.63 -16.65 8.16
N SER A 203 14.89 -17.15 7.17
CA SER A 203 14.73 -16.51 5.86
C SER A 203 13.63 -15.46 5.81
N SER A 204 12.97 -15.18 6.94
CA SER A 204 11.81 -14.29 7.00
C SER A 204 12.19 -12.81 7.14
N ARG A 205 11.28 -11.90 6.78
CA ARG A 205 11.51 -10.46 6.96
C ARG A 205 11.85 -10.07 8.41
N ALA A 206 11.27 -10.76 9.39
CA ALA A 206 11.45 -10.49 10.81
C ALA A 206 12.80 -10.96 11.38
N SER A 207 13.59 -11.74 10.63
CA SER A 207 14.96 -12.11 11.04
C SER A 207 16.01 -11.07 10.64
N MET A 208 15.67 -10.17 9.71
CA MET A 208 16.59 -9.15 9.19
C MET A 208 16.86 -8.06 10.23
N LYS A 209 18.14 -7.65 10.39
CA LYS A 209 18.57 -6.66 11.41
C LYS A 209 17.73 -5.36 11.44
N PRO A 210 17.37 -4.73 10.31
CA PRO A 210 16.57 -3.50 10.32
C PRO A 210 15.11 -3.67 10.80
N TYR A 211 14.65 -4.92 10.98
CA TYR A 211 13.26 -5.28 11.26
C TYR A 211 13.07 -5.87 12.66
N GLN A 212 13.94 -5.53 13.61
CA GLN A 212 13.80 -5.97 15.00
C GLN A 212 12.44 -5.58 15.61
N TRP A 213 11.91 -4.41 15.26
CA TRP A 213 10.56 -3.97 15.63
C TRP A 213 9.45 -4.94 15.18
N LEU A 214 9.62 -5.58 14.02
CA LEU A 214 8.66 -6.56 13.50
C LEU A 214 8.73 -7.86 14.30
N ARG A 215 9.94 -8.30 14.65
CA ARG A 215 10.14 -9.45 15.54
C ARG A 215 9.49 -9.22 16.91
N GLU A 216 9.70 -8.05 17.51
CA GLU A 216 9.08 -7.67 18.78
C GLU A 216 7.55 -7.64 18.67
N LYS A 217 7.00 -7.07 17.59
CA LYS A 217 5.55 -7.09 17.31
C LYS A 217 4.99 -8.51 17.22
N ILE A 218 5.67 -9.43 16.52
CA ILE A 218 5.23 -10.82 16.36
C ILE A 218 5.30 -11.57 17.71
N MET A 219 6.35 -11.37 18.49
CA MET A 219 6.56 -12.06 19.78
C MET A 219 5.76 -11.46 20.94
N SER A 220 5.12 -10.31 20.74
CA SER A 220 4.26 -9.66 21.73
C SER A 220 3.01 -10.50 22.08
N GLU A 221 2.32 -10.14 23.16
CA GLU A 221 1.05 -10.77 23.51
C GLU A 221 0.00 -10.59 22.39
N ASP A 222 -0.08 -9.40 21.81
CA ASP A 222 -1.02 -9.11 20.71
C ASP A 222 -0.64 -9.88 19.44
N GLY A 223 0.66 -10.03 19.16
CA GLY A 223 1.15 -10.88 18.07
C GLY A 223 0.72 -12.34 18.22
N ARG A 224 0.81 -12.89 19.44
CA ARG A 224 0.33 -14.25 19.74
C ARG A 224 -1.20 -14.38 19.60
N LYS A 225 -1.97 -13.38 20.05
CA LYS A 225 -3.42 -13.33 19.82
C LYS A 225 -3.77 -13.30 18.33
N GLN A 226 -3.01 -12.56 17.52
CA GLN A 226 -3.15 -12.56 16.06
C GLN A 226 -2.89 -13.95 15.47
N GLN A 227 -1.82 -14.63 15.89
CA GLN A 227 -1.52 -16.00 15.41
C GLN A 227 -2.65 -16.99 15.74
N ALA A 228 -3.26 -16.92 16.93
CA ALA A 228 -4.40 -17.76 17.28
C ALA A 228 -5.58 -17.55 16.32
N LYS A 229 -5.92 -16.30 16.00
CA LYS A 229 -6.96 -15.96 15.01
C LYS A 229 -6.62 -16.46 13.61
N LEU A 230 -5.34 -16.40 13.21
CA LEU A 230 -4.89 -16.92 11.91
C LEU A 230 -5.12 -18.43 11.78
N LYS A 231 -5.01 -19.18 12.87
CA LYS A 231 -5.32 -20.62 12.89
C LYS A 231 -6.80 -20.91 12.61
N GLU A 232 -7.69 -20.11 13.18
CA GLU A 232 -9.13 -20.21 12.90
C GLU A 232 -9.44 -19.79 11.45
N LEU A 233 -8.82 -18.71 10.95
CA LEU A 233 -8.96 -18.26 9.57
C LEU A 233 -8.41 -19.27 8.55
N ALA A 234 -7.38 -20.04 8.90
CA ALA A 234 -6.85 -21.09 8.05
C ALA A 234 -7.90 -22.17 7.75
N GLN A 235 -8.79 -22.47 8.70
CA GLN A 235 -9.91 -23.40 8.49
C GLN A 235 -10.89 -22.88 7.44
N ILE A 236 -11.13 -21.56 7.40
CA ILE A 236 -11.94 -20.94 6.34
C ILE A 236 -11.22 -21.05 4.98
N ALA A 237 -9.92 -20.78 4.95
CA ALA A 237 -9.12 -20.88 3.73
C ALA A 237 -9.18 -22.31 3.14
N GLU A 238 -9.05 -23.34 4.00
CA GLU A 238 -9.19 -24.76 3.64
C GLU A 238 -10.59 -25.06 3.07
N LYS A 239 -11.67 -24.62 3.72
CA LYS A 239 -13.05 -24.80 3.21
C LYS A 239 -13.24 -24.21 1.81
N LEU A 240 -12.57 -23.09 1.50
CA LEU A 240 -12.65 -22.41 0.21
C LEU A 240 -11.67 -22.96 -0.84
N GLY A 241 -10.80 -23.89 -0.44
CA GLY A 241 -9.74 -24.45 -1.29
C GLY A 241 -8.72 -23.41 -1.72
N CYS A 242 -8.30 -22.55 -0.80
CA CYS A 242 -7.30 -21.49 -1.03
C CYS A 242 -6.30 -21.41 0.13
N THR A 243 -5.21 -20.67 -0.08
CA THR A 243 -4.24 -20.41 1.00
C THR A 243 -4.69 -19.25 1.88
N LEU A 244 -4.18 -19.18 3.12
CA LEU A 244 -4.46 -18.06 4.01
C LEU A 244 -4.03 -16.69 3.43
N PRO A 245 -2.87 -16.56 2.74
CA PRO A 245 -2.53 -15.36 1.99
C PRO A 245 -3.57 -14.98 0.92
N GLN A 246 -4.04 -15.96 0.14
CA GLN A 246 -5.06 -15.72 -0.89
C GLN A 246 -6.38 -15.24 -0.26
N LEU A 247 -6.81 -15.86 0.84
CA LEU A 247 -7.99 -15.43 1.59
C LEU A 247 -7.85 -13.97 2.05
N ALA A 248 -6.69 -13.61 2.63
CA ALA A 248 -6.44 -12.27 3.14
C ALA A 248 -6.42 -11.19 2.07
N ILE A 249 -5.78 -11.47 0.92
CA ILE A 249 -5.74 -10.54 -0.21
C ILE A 249 -7.14 -10.38 -0.83
N ALA A 250 -7.85 -11.48 -1.06
CA ALA A 250 -9.23 -11.43 -1.58
C ALA A 250 -10.17 -10.70 -0.62
N TRP A 251 -9.98 -10.88 0.69
CA TRP A 251 -10.72 -10.15 1.71
C TRP A 251 -10.46 -8.64 1.64
N CYS A 252 -9.21 -8.20 1.41
CA CYS A 252 -8.91 -6.79 1.21
C CYS A 252 -9.60 -6.23 -0.04
N LEU A 253 -9.61 -7.01 -1.12
CA LEU A 253 -10.23 -6.65 -2.41
C LEU A 253 -11.76 -6.66 -2.40
N ARG A 254 -12.41 -7.24 -1.38
CA ARG A 254 -13.88 -7.22 -1.27
C ARG A 254 -14.44 -5.82 -1.01
N ASN A 255 -13.62 -4.90 -0.51
CA ASN A 255 -14.03 -3.56 -0.18
C ASN A 255 -14.03 -2.71 -1.46
N GLU A 256 -15.21 -2.32 -1.95
CA GLU A 256 -15.36 -1.49 -3.17
C GLU A 256 -14.61 -0.15 -3.11
N GLY A 257 -14.30 0.36 -1.90
CA GLY A 257 -13.48 1.55 -1.71
C GLY A 257 -11.99 1.35 -2.02
N VAL A 258 -11.51 0.10 -2.03
CA VAL A 258 -10.12 -0.26 -2.31
C VAL A 258 -9.94 -0.41 -3.82
N SER A 259 -9.24 0.55 -4.43
CA SER A 259 -8.97 0.57 -5.87
C SER A 259 -7.81 -0.31 -6.30
N SER A 260 -6.91 -0.67 -5.39
CA SER A 260 -5.90 -1.73 -5.59
C SER A 260 -5.24 -2.15 -4.28
N VAL A 261 -4.63 -3.32 -4.27
CA VAL A 261 -3.83 -3.87 -3.17
C VAL A 261 -2.39 -4.10 -3.67
N LEU A 262 -1.42 -3.44 -3.03
CA LEU A 262 0.01 -3.60 -3.27
C LEU A 262 0.54 -4.86 -2.60
N LEU A 263 0.91 -5.85 -3.41
CA LEU A 263 1.52 -7.11 -3.00
C LEU A 263 3.01 -6.94 -2.75
N GLY A 264 3.53 -7.60 -1.72
CA GLY A 264 4.97 -7.73 -1.50
C GLY A 264 5.37 -9.20 -1.51
N SER A 265 6.30 -9.57 -2.39
CA SER A 265 6.79 -10.94 -2.57
C SER A 265 8.30 -10.98 -2.64
N SER A 266 8.93 -11.91 -1.91
CA SER A 266 10.38 -12.12 -1.92
C SER A 266 10.84 -13.27 -2.81
N ASN A 267 9.91 -13.96 -3.48
CA ASN A 267 10.19 -15.01 -4.44
C ASN A 267 8.98 -15.24 -5.36
N LEU A 268 9.19 -15.99 -6.44
CA LEU A 268 8.20 -16.24 -7.48
C LEU A 268 6.99 -17.00 -6.93
N SER A 269 7.20 -18.01 -6.08
CA SER A 269 6.09 -18.82 -5.55
C SER A 269 5.12 -17.99 -4.71
N GLN A 270 5.62 -17.05 -3.89
CA GLN A 270 4.78 -16.12 -3.15
C GLN A 270 3.98 -15.20 -4.09
N LEU A 271 4.59 -14.67 -5.15
CA LEU A 271 3.87 -13.84 -6.11
C LEU A 271 2.77 -14.65 -6.80
N THR A 272 3.09 -15.81 -7.37
CA THR A 272 2.11 -16.66 -8.04
C THR A 272 0.98 -17.09 -7.10
N GLU A 273 1.29 -17.42 -5.84
CA GLU A 273 0.29 -17.71 -4.82
C GLU A 273 -0.62 -16.50 -4.58
N ASN A 274 -0.04 -15.32 -4.36
CA ASN A 274 -0.76 -14.08 -4.08
C ASN A 274 -1.65 -13.64 -5.26
N LEU A 275 -1.19 -13.81 -6.50
CA LEU A 275 -1.97 -13.55 -7.71
C LEU A 275 -3.21 -14.46 -7.78
N GLY A 276 -3.10 -15.70 -7.29
CA GLY A 276 -4.22 -16.64 -7.18
C GLY A 276 -5.37 -16.16 -6.29
N ALA A 277 -5.19 -15.11 -5.48
CA ALA A 277 -6.25 -14.52 -4.68
C ALA A 277 -7.45 -14.05 -5.53
N ILE A 278 -7.22 -13.71 -6.80
CA ILE A 278 -8.30 -13.31 -7.72
C ILE A 278 -9.38 -14.39 -7.88
N GLN A 279 -8.99 -15.67 -7.78
CA GLN A 279 -9.89 -16.81 -7.87
C GLN A 279 -10.70 -17.03 -6.58
N VAL A 280 -10.33 -16.36 -5.49
CA VAL A 280 -11.02 -16.43 -4.20
C VAL A 280 -12.06 -15.32 -4.07
N ILE A 281 -11.92 -14.20 -4.79
CA ILE A 281 -12.85 -13.06 -4.73
C ILE A 281 -14.31 -13.50 -4.95
N PRO A 282 -14.66 -14.29 -5.98
CA PRO A 282 -16.05 -14.72 -6.18
C PRO A 282 -16.59 -15.65 -5.07
N LYS A 283 -15.69 -16.30 -4.33
CA LYS A 283 -16.03 -17.19 -3.20
C LYS A 283 -16.23 -16.41 -1.89
N MET A 284 -15.81 -15.15 -1.82
CA MET A 284 -15.93 -14.27 -0.66
C MET A 284 -17.37 -13.74 -0.51
N THR A 285 -18.30 -14.64 -0.20
CA THR A 285 -19.70 -14.30 0.04
C THR A 285 -19.89 -13.49 1.33
N ALA A 286 -21.04 -12.85 1.51
CA ALA A 286 -21.37 -12.14 2.74
C ALA A 286 -21.29 -13.04 4.00
N GLY A 287 -21.64 -14.33 3.86
CA GLY A 287 -21.52 -15.31 4.95
C GLY A 287 -20.07 -15.55 5.35
N ILE A 288 -19.18 -15.79 4.38
CA ILE A 288 -17.74 -15.95 4.62
C ILE A 288 -17.13 -14.68 5.22
N ALA A 289 -17.47 -13.51 4.67
CA ALA A 289 -16.99 -12.23 5.18
C ALA A 289 -17.41 -12.02 6.66
N SER A 290 -18.64 -12.42 7.01
CA SER A 290 -19.13 -12.38 8.39
C SER A 290 -18.42 -13.36 9.31
N GLU A 291 -18.10 -14.57 8.85
CA GLU A 291 -17.32 -15.56 9.62
C GLU A 291 -15.90 -15.03 9.91
N VAL A 292 -15.26 -14.43 8.90
CA VAL A 292 -13.96 -13.75 9.05
C VAL A 292 -14.07 -12.58 10.03
N ASP A 293 -15.08 -11.73 9.92
CA ASP A 293 -15.30 -10.61 10.84
C ASP A 293 -15.51 -11.07 12.30
N HIS A 294 -16.22 -12.18 12.49
CA HIS A 294 -16.46 -12.77 13.80
C HIS A 294 -15.15 -13.23 14.46
N ILE A 295 -14.31 -13.99 13.74
CA ILE A 295 -13.00 -14.44 14.22
C ILE A 295 -12.09 -13.25 14.52
N LEU A 296 -12.07 -12.26 13.64
CA LEU A 296 -11.23 -11.09 13.82
C LEU A 296 -11.68 -10.22 14.99
N GLY A 297 -12.99 -10.14 15.25
CA GLY A 297 -13.56 -9.42 16.40
C GLY A 297 -13.15 -7.95 16.46
N ASN A 298 -12.85 -7.35 15.32
CA ASN A 298 -12.29 -6.00 15.20
C ASN A 298 -12.95 -5.19 14.09
N ARG A 299 -14.17 -5.57 13.69
CA ARG A 299 -14.94 -4.81 12.71
C ARG A 299 -15.11 -3.38 13.24
N PRO A 300 -14.63 -2.36 12.52
CA PRO A 300 -14.71 -1.00 13.00
C PRO A 300 -16.17 -0.54 12.99
N HIS A 301 -16.54 0.24 14.00
CA HIS A 301 -17.89 0.80 14.11
C HIS A 301 -18.05 1.92 13.08
N SER A 302 -19.07 1.84 12.22
CA SER A 302 -19.41 2.94 11.34
C SER A 302 -20.41 3.86 12.04
N LYS A 303 -20.36 5.18 11.77
CA LYS A 303 -21.38 6.11 12.30
C LYS A 303 -22.81 5.75 11.87
N ARG A 304 -22.98 4.95 10.81
CA ARG A 304 -24.29 4.46 10.36
C ARG A 304 -24.92 3.44 11.32
N ASP A 305 -24.13 2.81 12.18
CA ASP A 305 -24.60 1.81 13.14
C ASP A 305 -25.26 2.43 14.38
N TYR A 306 -25.23 3.76 14.55
CA TYR A 306 -25.86 4.49 15.67
C TYR A 306 -27.32 4.91 15.42
N HIS A 307 -27.87 4.61 14.24
CA HIS A 307 -29.25 5.00 13.87
C HIS A 307 -30.27 3.85 13.94
N HIS A 308 -29.97 2.78 14.69
CA HIS A 308 -30.91 1.70 15.00
C HIS A 308 -31.16 1.59 16.50
#